data_AF-F7KZN9-F1
#
_entry.id   AF-F7KZN9-F1
#
_cell.length_a   1.000
_cell.length_b   1.000
_cell.length_c   1.000
_cell.angle_alpha   90.00
_cell.angle_beta   90.00
_cell.angle_gamma   90.00
#
_symmetry.space_group_name_H-M   'P 1'
#
loop_
_entity.id
_entity.type
_entity.pdbx_description
1 polymer ?
#
loop_
_entity_poly.entity_id
_entity_poly.type
_entity_poly.pdbx_seq_one_letter_code
_entity_poly.pdbx_strand_id
1 'polypeptide(L)'
;MEKTKLILEPISNGKAILLEEYIYDINGYLIRVPKSFITDGASVPKSLQWIYDPFGKYIKAAVIHDYLYSVYNNTGINRTLADKIFRHIMKETGVDKRTVRRFYNAVKYFGATSWKPKLKNEGYKNRAVIDRTKEAREYYNHWYKVLGL
;
A
#
# COMPACT_ATOMS: atom_id res chain seq x y z
N MET A 1 3.90 12.26 2.39
CA MET A 1 4.00 13.21 1.28
C MET A 1 4.74 12.65 0.07
N GLU A 2 4.27 12.99 -1.12
CA GLU A 2 4.95 12.65 -2.38
C GLU A 2 6.29 13.38 -2.53
N LYS A 3 7.34 12.68 -2.99
CA LYS A 3 8.69 13.24 -3.22
C LYS A 3 9.09 13.25 -4.69
N THR A 4 8.68 12.24 -5.46
CA THR A 4 8.81 12.25 -6.93
C THR A 4 7.42 12.21 -7.55
N LYS A 5 7.27 12.77 -8.75
CA LYS A 5 6.00 12.78 -9.44
C LYS A 5 5.63 11.35 -9.84
N LEU A 6 4.39 10.95 -9.58
CA LEU A 6 3.88 9.68 -10.09
C LEU A 6 3.66 9.77 -11.61
N ILE A 7 4.46 9.01 -12.38
CA ILE A 7 4.35 8.93 -13.85
C ILE A 7 4.01 7.49 -14.24
N LEU A 8 2.77 7.29 -14.68
CA LEU A 8 2.22 6.00 -15.08
C LEU A 8 1.89 6.00 -16.57
N GLU A 9 2.24 4.93 -17.25
CA GLU A 9 1.80 4.66 -18.63
C GLU A 9 0.81 3.48 -18.62
N PRO A 10 -0.42 3.65 -19.11
CA PRO A 10 -1.37 2.55 -19.24
C PRO A 10 -0.83 1.46 -20.19
N ILE A 11 -0.99 0.21 -19.78
CA ILE A 11 -0.69 -0.97 -20.60
C ILE A 11 -1.97 -1.83 -20.75
N SER A 12 -1.89 -2.90 -21.53
CA SER A 12 -3.05 -3.78 -21.76
C SER A 12 -3.62 -4.36 -20.46
N ASN A 13 -4.90 -4.75 -20.50
CA ASN A 13 -5.63 -5.38 -19.38
C ASN A 13 -5.85 -4.49 -18.14
N GLY A 14 -5.87 -3.16 -18.32
CA GLY A 14 -6.20 -2.22 -17.24
C GLY A 14 -5.08 -2.03 -16.21
N LYS A 15 -3.85 -2.38 -16.58
CA LYS A 15 -2.66 -2.16 -15.74
C LYS A 15 -1.95 -0.89 -16.18
N ALA A 16 -1.04 -0.41 -15.35
CA ALA A 16 -0.11 0.65 -15.71
C ALA A 16 1.31 0.28 -15.30
N ILE A 17 2.28 0.77 -16.06
CA ILE A 17 3.70 0.66 -15.74
C ILE A 17 4.22 2.00 -15.23
N LEU A 18 5.05 1.94 -14.19
CA LEU A 18 5.71 3.10 -13.63
C LEU A 18 6.94 3.48 -14.48
N LEU A 19 6.97 4.69 -15.03
CA LEU A 19 8.04 5.12 -15.95
C LEU A 19 9.34 5.56 -15.25
N GLU A 20 9.24 5.98 -13.98
CA GLU A 20 10.34 6.49 -13.16
C GLU A 20 10.27 5.91 -11.74
N GLU A 21 11.31 6.10 -10.91
CA GLU A 21 11.20 5.71 -9.50
C GLU A 21 10.16 6.58 -8.78
N TYR A 22 9.23 5.94 -8.08
CA TYR A 22 8.23 6.64 -7.27
C TYR A 22 8.61 6.62 -5.79
N ILE A 23 8.78 7.79 -5.20
CA ILE A 23 9.18 7.96 -3.81
C ILE A 23 8.07 8.65 -3.03
N TYR A 24 7.63 7.98 -1.97
CA TYR A 24 6.66 8.52 -1.02
C TYR A 24 7.23 8.53 0.40
N ASP A 25 7.10 9.66 1.06
CA ASP A 25 7.54 9.88 2.43
C ASP A 25 6.38 9.63 3.41
N ILE A 26 6.58 8.73 4.38
CA ILE A 26 5.70 8.49 5.50
C ILE A 26 6.40 8.97 6.77
N ASN A 27 6.14 10.22 7.17
CA ASN A 27 6.69 10.84 8.39
C ASN A 27 8.22 10.70 8.56
N GLY A 28 8.98 10.86 7.47
CA GLY A 28 10.43 10.73 7.42
C GLY A 28 10.92 9.40 6.86
N TYR A 29 10.05 8.39 6.72
CA TYR A 29 10.40 7.10 6.11
C TYR A 29 10.08 7.08 4.62
N LEU A 30 11.10 6.88 3.78
CA LEU A 30 10.94 6.87 2.32
C LEU A 30 10.61 5.46 1.80
N ILE A 31 9.42 5.29 1.24
CA ILE A 31 9.04 4.13 0.45
C ILE A 31 9.39 4.41 -1.00
N ARG A 32 10.18 3.51 -1.61
CA ARG A 32 10.64 3.61 -2.99
C ARG A 32 10.06 2.48 -3.82
N VAL A 33 9.26 2.83 -4.82
CA VAL A 33 8.73 1.90 -5.80
C VAL A 33 9.61 1.99 -7.05
N PRO A 34 10.23 0.88 -7.47
CA PRO A 34 11.19 0.89 -8.56
C PRO A 34 10.52 1.22 -9.90
N LYS A 35 11.28 1.87 -10.79
CA LYS A 35 10.91 2.01 -12.21
C LYS A 35 10.52 0.65 -12.80
N SER A 36 9.58 0.67 -13.74
CA SER A 36 9.01 -0.50 -14.41
C SER A 36 8.15 -1.39 -13.51
N PHE A 37 7.81 -0.93 -12.30
CA PHE A 37 6.82 -1.60 -11.46
C PHE A 37 5.44 -1.55 -12.15
N ILE A 38 4.79 -2.71 -12.24
CA ILE A 38 3.45 -2.85 -12.81
C ILE A 38 2.43 -2.80 -11.67
N THR A 39 1.48 -1.89 -11.78
CA THR A 39 0.37 -1.69 -10.84
C THR A 39 -0.96 -1.94 -11.54
N ASP A 40 -1.91 -2.48 -10.78
CA ASP A 40 -3.30 -2.63 -11.24
C ASP A 40 -4.14 -1.42 -10.80
N GLY A 41 -3.50 -0.38 -10.24
CA GLY A 41 -4.16 0.76 -9.62
C GLY A 41 -4.96 0.35 -8.40
N ALA A 42 -6.01 1.10 -8.06
CA ALA A 42 -6.93 0.59 -7.06
C ALA A 42 -7.70 -0.61 -7.63
N SER A 43 -7.49 -1.77 -7.02
CA SER A 43 -8.20 -3.03 -7.33
C SER A 43 -9.68 -2.95 -6.96
N VAL A 44 -10.44 -2.17 -7.73
CA VAL A 44 -11.88 -1.94 -7.60
C VAL A 44 -12.62 -2.89 -8.53
N PRO A 45 -13.58 -3.69 -8.03
CA PRO A 45 -14.43 -4.53 -8.87
C PRO A 45 -15.08 -3.71 -9.99
N LYS A 46 -15.16 -4.25 -11.23
CA LYS A 46 -15.70 -3.54 -12.40
C LYS A 46 -17.06 -2.88 -12.16
N SER A 47 -17.94 -3.53 -11.42
CA SER A 47 -19.28 -3.01 -11.05
C SER A 47 -19.26 -1.76 -10.18
N LEU A 48 -18.12 -1.44 -9.55
CA LEU A 48 -17.93 -0.26 -8.71
C LEU A 48 -17.07 0.83 -9.39
N GLN A 49 -16.52 0.58 -10.58
CA GLN A 49 -15.64 1.52 -11.27
C GLN A 49 -16.37 2.77 -11.79
N TRP A 50 -17.69 2.73 -11.96
CA TRP A 50 -18.48 3.93 -12.24
C TRP A 50 -18.55 4.92 -11.07
N ILE A 51 -18.29 4.44 -9.83
CA ILE A 51 -18.21 5.26 -8.61
C ILE A 51 -16.75 5.59 -8.28
N TYR A 52 -15.85 4.63 -8.51
CA TYR A 52 -14.46 4.67 -8.06
C TYR A 52 -13.52 4.36 -9.23
N ASP A 53 -13.02 5.42 -9.87
CA ASP A 53 -12.00 5.34 -10.91
C ASP A 53 -10.69 4.72 -10.36
N PRO A 54 -10.21 3.57 -10.86
CA PRO A 54 -8.96 2.95 -10.40
C PRO A 54 -7.74 3.87 -10.35
N PHE A 55 -7.71 4.92 -11.19
CA PHE A 55 -6.63 5.92 -11.30
C PHE A 55 -7.00 7.28 -10.69
N GLY A 56 -8.07 7.34 -9.89
CA GLY A 56 -8.54 8.55 -9.24
C GLY A 56 -7.67 9.04 -8.06
N LYS A 57 -8.27 9.82 -7.15
CA LYS A 57 -7.56 10.54 -6.05
C LYS A 57 -6.72 9.67 -5.09
N TYR A 58 -6.92 8.35 -5.09
CA TYR A 58 -6.19 7.38 -4.27
C TYR A 58 -5.07 6.66 -5.02
N ILE A 59 -4.77 6.99 -6.28
CA ILE A 59 -3.77 6.27 -7.09
C ILE A 59 -2.39 6.25 -6.43
N LYS A 60 -1.95 7.35 -5.81
CA LYS A 60 -0.68 7.40 -5.05
C LYS A 60 -0.64 6.37 -3.92
N ALA A 61 -1.75 6.23 -3.22
CA ALA A 61 -1.90 5.23 -2.17
C ALA A 61 -1.89 3.81 -2.75
N ALA A 62 -2.59 3.60 -3.87
CA ALA A 62 -2.70 2.31 -4.53
C ALA A 62 -1.35 1.79 -5.03
N VAL A 63 -0.53 2.65 -5.68
CA VAL A 63 0.80 2.26 -6.17
C VAL A 63 1.72 1.83 -5.02
N ILE A 64 1.71 2.57 -3.89
CA ILE A 64 2.48 2.20 -2.70
C ILE A 64 1.96 0.88 -2.10
N HIS A 65 0.64 0.70 -2.04
CA HIS A 65 0.02 -0.51 -1.50
C HIS A 65 0.35 -1.74 -2.36
N ASP A 66 0.19 -1.64 -3.68
CA ASP A 66 0.53 -2.68 -4.65
C ASP A 66 2.00 -3.10 -4.51
N TYR A 67 2.92 -2.13 -4.39
CA TYR A 67 4.33 -2.43 -4.18
C TYR A 67 4.56 -3.22 -2.87
N LEU A 68 3.99 -2.75 -1.76
CA LEU A 68 4.12 -3.43 -0.47
C LEU A 68 3.49 -4.84 -0.48
N TYR A 69 2.45 -5.04 -1.28
CA TYR A 69 1.77 -6.33 -1.48
C TYR A 69 2.50 -7.27 -2.43
N SER A 70 3.30 -6.73 -3.36
CA SER A 70 4.06 -7.50 -4.34
C SER A 70 5.19 -8.32 -3.72
N VAL A 71 5.79 -9.20 -4.53
CA VAL A 71 7.00 -9.99 -4.16
C VAL A 71 8.24 -9.11 -3.95
N TYR A 72 8.23 -7.88 -4.50
CA TYR A 72 9.37 -6.96 -4.54
C TYR A 72 9.51 -6.07 -3.30
N ASN A 73 8.54 -6.11 -2.39
CA ASN A 73 8.64 -5.42 -1.11
C ASN A 73 9.87 -5.93 -0.35
N ASN A 74 10.82 -5.02 -0.13
CA ASN A 74 12.06 -5.27 0.61
C ASN A 74 12.13 -4.48 1.93
N THR A 75 11.05 -3.79 2.29
CA THR A 75 11.01 -2.88 3.45
C THR A 75 10.90 -3.61 4.77
N GLY A 76 10.40 -4.86 4.78
CA GLY A 76 10.01 -5.55 6.02
C GLY A 76 8.68 -5.05 6.61
N ILE A 77 7.93 -4.22 5.88
CA ILE A 77 6.57 -3.82 6.23
C ILE A 77 5.59 -4.94 5.87
N ASN A 78 4.82 -5.39 6.86
CA ASN A 78 3.84 -6.46 6.71
C ASN A 78 2.51 -5.92 6.17
N ARG A 79 1.60 -6.85 5.86
CA ARG A 79 0.27 -6.53 5.33
C ARG A 79 -0.49 -5.50 6.16
N THR A 80 -0.50 -5.65 7.48
CA THR A 80 -1.27 -4.78 8.38
C THR A 80 -0.76 -3.34 8.36
N LEU A 81 0.56 -3.15 8.34
CA LEU A 81 1.15 -1.83 8.21
C LEU A 81 0.97 -1.27 6.80
N ALA A 82 1.07 -2.10 5.76
CA ALA A 82 0.77 -1.69 4.38
C ALA A 82 -0.66 -1.14 4.24
N ASP A 83 -1.66 -1.80 4.83
CA ASP A 83 -3.05 -1.32 4.85
C ASP A 83 -3.20 0.00 5.63
N LYS A 84 -2.44 0.19 6.71
CA LYS A 84 -2.41 1.44 7.48
C LYS A 84 -1.76 2.58 6.69
N ILE A 85 -0.66 2.31 5.99
CA ILE A 85 0.02 3.26 5.11
C ILE A 85 -0.93 3.68 3.99
N PHE A 86 -1.61 2.72 3.36
CA PHE A 86 -2.63 3.01 2.33
C PHE A 86 -3.70 3.98 2.84
N ARG A 87 -4.26 3.70 4.03
CA ARG A 87 -5.23 4.59 4.68
C ARG A 87 -4.65 5.97 5.00
N HIS A 88 -3.40 6.02 5.45
CA HIS A 88 -2.70 7.27 5.78
C HIS A 88 -2.53 8.14 4.53
N ILE A 89 -2.00 7.58 3.45
CA ILE A 89 -1.79 8.29 2.18
C ILE A 89 -3.12 8.82 1.65
N MET A 90 -4.19 8.01 1.63
CA MET A 90 -5.50 8.49 1.17
C MET A 90 -6.02 9.69 1.99
N LYS A 91 -5.81 9.69 3.32
CA LYS A 91 -6.18 10.84 4.15
C LYS A 91 -5.32 12.07 3.82
N GLU A 92 -4.02 11.86 3.68
CA GLU A 92 -3.06 12.92 3.35
C GLU A 92 -3.37 13.56 1.99
N THR A 93 -3.80 12.77 1.01
CA THR A 93 -4.16 13.26 -0.34
C THR A 93 -5.60 13.79 -0.44
N GLY A 94 -6.31 13.94 0.69
CA GLY A 94 -7.63 14.56 0.73
C GLY A 94 -8.78 13.69 0.19
N VAL A 95 -8.62 12.36 0.18
CA VAL A 95 -9.73 11.44 -0.11
C VAL A 95 -10.77 11.54 1.00
N ASP A 96 -12.05 11.57 0.65
CA ASP A 96 -13.13 11.74 1.63
C ASP A 96 -13.18 10.57 2.64
N LYS A 97 -13.64 10.88 3.86
CA LYS A 97 -13.64 9.92 4.98
C LYS A 97 -14.43 8.64 4.69
N ARG A 98 -15.49 8.71 3.86
CA ARG A 98 -16.33 7.55 3.54
C ARG A 98 -15.60 6.61 2.59
N THR A 99 -14.96 7.14 1.55
CA THR A 99 -14.12 6.37 0.62
C THR A 99 -12.94 5.75 1.33
N VAL A 100 -12.20 6.53 2.15
CA VAL A 100 -11.08 6.02 2.98
C VAL A 100 -11.52 4.83 3.84
N ARG A 101 -12.69 4.92 4.50
CA ARG A 101 -13.20 3.84 5.35
C ARG A 101 -13.57 2.59 4.54
N ARG A 102 -14.23 2.76 3.39
CA ARG A 102 -14.62 1.66 2.50
C ARG A 102 -13.40 0.92 1.98
N PHE A 103 -12.43 1.65 1.44
CA PHE A 103 -11.20 1.10 0.87
C PHE A 103 -10.34 0.41 1.94
N TYR A 104 -10.17 1.05 3.10
CA TYR A 104 -9.42 0.45 4.21
C TYR A 104 -10.07 -0.84 4.72
N ASN A 105 -11.40 -0.87 4.86
CA ASN A 105 -12.10 -2.09 5.24
C ASN A 105 -11.93 -3.19 4.19
N ALA A 106 -12.02 -2.85 2.90
CA ALA A 106 -11.84 -3.82 1.82
C ALA A 106 -10.46 -4.50 1.89
N VAL A 107 -9.37 -3.75 1.98
CA VAL A 107 -8.01 -4.33 2.06
C VAL A 107 -7.78 -5.10 3.37
N LYS A 108 -8.32 -4.61 4.48
CA LYS A 108 -8.19 -5.26 5.79
C LYS A 108 -8.81 -6.66 5.79
N TYR A 109 -10.04 -6.78 5.29
CA TYR A 109 -10.82 -8.03 5.34
C TYR A 109 -10.54 -8.97 4.15
N PHE A 110 -10.30 -8.43 2.95
CA PHE A 110 -10.17 -9.22 1.73
C PHE A 110 -8.77 -9.21 1.12
N GLY A 111 -7.88 -8.30 1.52
CA GLY A 111 -6.55 -8.15 0.91
C GLY A 111 -5.58 -9.31 1.18
N ALA A 112 -5.90 -10.23 2.10
CA ALA A 112 -5.03 -11.38 2.39
C ALA A 112 -4.77 -12.26 1.16
N THR A 113 -5.74 -12.37 0.23
CA THR A 113 -5.62 -13.16 -1.00
C THR A 113 -4.66 -12.55 -2.03
N SER A 114 -4.49 -11.23 -2.00
CA SER A 114 -3.60 -10.49 -2.91
C SER A 114 -2.17 -10.37 -2.36
N TRP A 115 -1.95 -10.63 -1.07
CA TRP A 115 -0.63 -10.55 -0.45
C TRP A 115 0.30 -11.64 -0.98
N LYS A 116 1.42 -11.24 -1.59
CA LYS A 116 2.42 -12.17 -2.12
C LYS A 116 3.57 -12.41 -1.13
N PRO A 117 4.14 -13.63 -1.08
CA PRO A 117 5.38 -13.89 -0.34
C PRO A 117 6.53 -13.05 -0.92
N LYS A 118 7.42 -12.55 -0.05
CA LYS A 118 8.48 -11.61 -0.47
C LYS A 118 9.74 -12.35 -0.88
N LEU A 119 10.46 -11.80 -1.86
CA LEU A 119 11.75 -12.34 -2.29
C LEU A 119 12.85 -12.11 -1.24
N LYS A 120 12.76 -11.04 -0.45
CA LYS A 120 13.81 -10.63 0.51
C LYS A 120 13.35 -10.62 1.96
N ASN A 121 12.32 -9.83 2.28
CA ASN A 121 11.90 -9.61 3.66
C ASN A 121 10.39 -9.38 3.76
N GLU A 122 9.66 -10.35 4.30
CA GLU A 122 8.21 -10.24 4.55
C GLU A 122 7.88 -9.46 5.83
N GLY A 123 8.88 -9.19 6.67
CA GLY A 123 8.69 -8.66 8.01
C GLY A 123 8.05 -9.69 8.93
N TYR A 124 7.46 -9.20 10.01
CA TYR A 124 6.73 -10.05 10.95
C TYR A 124 5.37 -10.47 10.35
N LYS A 125 5.13 -11.78 10.30
CA LYS A 125 3.85 -12.37 9.89
C LYS A 125 2.95 -12.54 11.12
N ASN A 126 1.81 -11.86 11.12
CA ASN A 126 0.83 -11.97 12.20
C ASN A 126 0.39 -13.42 12.40
N ARG A 127 0.61 -13.94 13.61
CA ARG A 127 0.20 -15.32 13.98
C ARG A 127 -1.22 -15.37 14.55
N ALA A 128 -1.68 -14.26 15.12
CA ALA A 128 -3.00 -14.13 15.71
C ALA A 128 -3.56 -12.72 15.48
N VAL A 129 -4.88 -12.57 15.67
CA VAL A 129 -5.56 -11.26 15.65
C VAL A 129 -5.01 -10.33 16.74
N ILE A 130 -4.70 -10.91 17.90
CA ILE A 130 -4.00 -10.24 19.00
C ILE A 130 -2.78 -11.09 19.31
N ASP A 131 -1.62 -10.69 18.78
CA ASP A 131 -0.36 -11.32 19.12
C ASP A 131 0.35 -10.51 20.22
N ARG A 132 0.61 -11.16 21.36
CA ARG A 132 1.29 -10.57 22.53
C ARG A 132 2.73 -11.04 22.68
N THR A 133 3.26 -11.77 21.70
CA THR A 133 4.66 -12.19 21.68
C THR A 133 5.59 -10.98 21.70
N LYS A 134 6.78 -11.19 22.26
CA LYS A 134 7.84 -10.18 22.29
C LYS A 134 8.20 -9.72 20.88
N GLU A 135 8.33 -10.66 19.94
CA GLU A 135 8.63 -10.41 18.53
C GLU A 135 7.61 -9.47 17.87
N ALA A 136 6.30 -9.76 18.01
CA ALA A 136 5.25 -8.90 17.46
C ALA A 136 5.30 -7.49 18.06
N ARG A 137 5.48 -7.38 19.38
CA ARG A 137 5.57 -6.09 20.08
C ARG A 137 6.77 -5.28 19.61
N GLU A 138 7.95 -5.89 19.53
CA GLU A 138 9.17 -5.22 19.07
C GLU A 138 9.03 -4.75 17.62
N TYR A 139 8.51 -5.61 16.75
CA TYR A 139 8.23 -5.26 15.36
C TYR A 139 7.30 -4.05 15.22
N TYR A 140 6.13 -4.10 15.88
CA TYR A 140 5.14 -3.03 15.78
C TYR A 140 5.63 -1.74 16.46
N ASN A 141 6.29 -1.83 17.61
CA ASN A 141 6.87 -0.66 18.29
C ASN A 141 7.91 0.02 17.41
N HIS A 142 8.78 -0.75 16.76
CA HIS A 142 9.76 -0.22 15.81
C HIS A 142 9.06 0.53 14.68
N TRP A 143 8.11 -0.11 13.98
CA TRP A 143 7.45 0.50 12.83
C TRP A 143 6.53 1.66 13.18
N TYR A 144 5.84 1.64 14.33
CA TYR A 144 5.05 2.80 14.76
C TYR A 144 5.94 3.98 15.09
N LYS A 145 7.13 3.74 15.67
CA LYS A 145 8.12 4.81 15.91
C LYS A 145 8.66 5.38 14.59
N VAL A 146 8.96 4.52 13.62
CA VAL A 146 9.51 4.92 12.31
C VAL A 146 8.48 5.65 11.45
N LEU A 147 7.24 5.14 11.39
CA LEU A 147 6.20 5.63 10.49
C LEU A 147 5.27 6.68 11.13
N GLY A 148 5.22 6.79 12.46
CA GLY A 148 4.31 7.70 13.15
C GLY A 148 2.83 7.45 12.84
N LEU A 149 2.41 6.18 12.71
CA LEU A 149 1.06 5.75 12.31
C LEU A 149 0.22 5.14 13.45
#